data_AF-A0A813LX14-F1
#
_entry.id   AF-A0A813LX14-F1
#
_cell.length_a   1.000
_cell.length_b   1.000
_cell.length_c   1.000
_cell.angle_alpha   90.00
_cell.angle_beta   90.00
_cell.angle_gamma   90.00
#
_symmetry.space_group_name_H-M   'P 1'
#
loop_
_entity.id
_entity.type
_entity.pdbx_description
1 polymer ?
#
loop_
_entity_poly.entity_id
_entity_poly.type
_entity_poly.pdbx_seq_one_letter_code
_entity_poly.pdbx_strand_id
1 'polypeptide(L)'
;DMVEHYTKEESVYCCNHHGKGCATTTVQPFDCKAFYDHWETSWSHAQKNWCCVNYGRGCQEKDPFDCTTGFEKFETEWGSKHQAWCCDHHQKGCPVHFDCAAGFDNWVNGWTDQKKHWCCDHEQRGCPMVFHCDVAWGNWIKAWSPLKKQWCCEKHTRGCAGQTLPQTLHTHTPVAAASATHY
;
A
#
# COMPACT_ATOMS: atom_id res chain seq x y z
N ASP A 1 38.11 25.75 53.04
CA ASP A 1 37.34 24.52 53.28
C ASP A 1 36.60 24.61 54.60
N MET A 2 35.26 24.66 54.59
CA MET A 2 34.37 24.14 55.63
C MET A 2 32.92 24.21 55.09
N VAL A 3 32.50 23.22 54.30
CA VAL A 3 31.08 23.02 53.95
C VAL A 3 30.46 22.22 55.10
N GLU A 4 29.75 22.92 55.98
CA GLU A 4 29.02 22.32 57.10
C GLU A 4 28.00 21.30 56.57
N HIS A 5 28.14 20.07 57.04
CA HIS A 5 27.24 18.97 56.73
C HIS A 5 25.97 19.13 57.57
N TYR A 6 25.00 19.86 57.06
CA TYR A 6 23.68 19.98 57.67
C TYR A 6 22.98 18.61 57.65
N THR A 7 22.44 18.19 58.79
CA THR A 7 21.82 16.88 58.93
C THR A 7 20.43 16.85 58.29
N LYS A 8 19.97 15.65 57.92
CA LYS A 8 18.65 15.42 57.33
C LYS A 8 17.51 15.91 58.24
N GLU A 9 17.71 15.92 59.56
CA GLU A 9 16.72 16.35 60.55
C GLU A 9 16.57 17.87 60.57
N GLU A 10 17.68 18.61 60.43
CA GLU A 10 17.65 20.07 60.42
C GLU A 10 17.05 20.62 59.11
N SER A 11 17.25 19.94 57.98
CA SER A 11 16.60 20.29 56.70
C SER A 11 15.07 20.13 56.73
N VAL A 12 14.54 19.14 57.47
CA VAL A 12 13.09 19.00 57.71
C VAL A 12 12.56 20.17 58.53
N TYR A 13 13.28 20.58 59.57
CA TYR A 13 12.90 21.74 60.38
C TYR A 13 12.83 23.03 59.56
N CYS A 14 13.86 23.31 58.76
CA CYS A 14 13.91 24.52 57.93
C CYS A 14 12.81 24.56 56.86
N CYS A 15 12.45 23.38 56.31
CA CYS A 15 11.31 23.25 55.42
C CYS A 15 9.98 23.57 56.12
N ASN A 16 9.74 23.00 57.30
CA ASN A 16 8.46 23.15 58.01
C ASN A 16 8.23 24.56 58.56
N HIS A 17 9.28 25.26 59.01
CA HIS A 17 9.14 26.55 59.70
C HIS A 17 9.47 27.76 58.83
N HIS A 18 10.33 27.60 57.83
CA HIS A 18 10.81 28.70 57.01
C HIS A 18 10.55 28.52 55.52
N GLY A 19 10.00 27.37 55.10
CA GLY A 19 9.76 27.05 53.69
C GLY A 19 11.04 27.00 52.85
N LYS A 20 12.21 26.87 53.48
CA LYS A 20 13.52 26.86 52.81
C LYS A 20 14.11 25.45 52.85
N GLY A 21 14.70 25.02 51.72
CA GLY A 21 15.31 23.69 51.62
C GLY A 21 14.30 22.53 51.56
N CYS A 22 13.02 22.80 51.30
CA CYS A 22 12.03 21.75 51.06
C CYS A 22 12.39 20.93 49.83
N ALA A 23 12.32 19.60 49.95
CA ALA A 23 12.47 18.71 48.81
C ALA A 23 11.32 18.95 47.82
N THR A 24 11.59 19.67 46.74
CA THR A 24 10.68 19.79 45.60
C THR A 24 10.68 18.47 44.84
N THR A 25 9.80 17.56 45.25
CA THR A 25 9.57 16.35 44.48
C THR A 25 8.58 16.70 43.40
N THR A 26 9.06 17.33 42.32
CA THR A 26 8.30 17.44 41.08
C THR A 26 8.20 16.03 40.52
N VAL A 27 7.19 15.28 40.96
CA VAL A 27 6.93 13.93 40.47
C VAL A 27 6.70 14.07 38.98
N GLN A 28 7.65 13.59 38.19
CA GLN A 28 7.51 13.63 36.76
C GLN A 28 6.36 12.70 36.36
N PRO A 29 5.56 13.08 35.37
CA PRO A 29 4.35 12.33 35.00
C PRO A 29 4.68 10.92 34.49
N PHE A 30 5.91 10.68 34.04
CA PHE A 30 6.39 9.37 33.58
C PHE A 30 7.84 9.10 34.00
N ASP A 31 8.13 7.86 34.39
CA ASP A 31 9.51 7.38 34.61
C ASP A 31 10.07 6.80 33.31
N CYS A 32 11.04 7.50 32.71
CA CYS A 32 11.67 7.10 31.45
C CYS A 32 12.81 6.07 31.59
N LYS A 33 13.02 5.52 32.79
CA LYS A 33 13.97 4.42 33.06
C LYS A 33 13.25 3.11 33.34
N ALA A 34 12.05 3.17 33.92
CA ALA A 34 11.25 1.99 34.22
C ALA A 34 10.95 1.20 32.94
N PHE A 35 11.30 -0.09 32.91
CA PHE A 35 11.04 -1.00 31.79
C PHE A 35 11.62 -0.53 30.45
N TYR A 36 12.70 0.26 30.49
CA TYR A 36 13.30 0.82 29.28
C TYR A 36 13.80 -0.28 28.32
N ASP A 37 14.23 -1.44 28.82
CA ASP A 37 14.73 -2.54 28.00
C ASP A 37 13.64 -3.24 27.14
N HIS A 38 12.36 -2.92 27.38
CA HIS A 38 11.18 -3.46 26.69
C HIS A 38 10.13 -2.38 26.49
N TRP A 39 10.60 -1.13 26.32
CA TRP A 39 9.77 0.07 26.28
C TRP A 39 8.76 0.05 25.14
N GLU A 40 9.08 -0.59 24.01
CA GLU A 40 8.21 -0.66 22.82
C GLU A 40 6.86 -1.30 23.12
N THR A 41 6.83 -2.28 24.03
CA THR A 41 5.61 -3.00 24.41
C THR A 41 5.11 -2.61 25.80
N SER A 42 6.00 -2.14 26.67
CA SER A 42 5.70 -1.87 28.08
C SER A 42 5.25 -0.44 28.33
N TRP A 43 5.66 0.52 27.49
CA TRP A 43 5.26 1.92 27.66
C TRP A 43 3.96 2.22 26.92
N SER A 44 3.10 2.99 27.57
CA SER A 44 1.96 3.62 26.91
C SER A 44 2.42 4.63 25.85
N HIS A 45 1.59 4.91 24.84
CA HIS A 45 1.88 5.95 23.85
C HIS A 45 2.22 7.31 24.48
N ALA A 46 1.53 7.68 25.56
CA ALA A 46 1.77 8.92 26.28
C ALA A 46 3.17 8.95 26.93
N GLN A 47 3.57 7.84 27.56
CA GLN A 47 4.90 7.69 28.15
C GLN A 47 6.00 7.72 27.09
N LYS A 48 5.83 6.99 25.97
CA LYS A 48 6.75 7.03 24.82
C LYS A 48 6.95 8.44 24.30
N ASN A 49 5.86 9.15 24.00
CA ASN A 49 5.91 10.51 23.47
C ASN A 49 6.57 11.48 24.47
N TRP A 50 6.17 11.42 25.74
CA TRP A 50 6.71 12.32 26.75
C TRP A 50 8.20 12.06 27.01
N CYS A 51 8.60 10.79 27.16
CA CYS A 51 10.01 10.41 27.36
C CYS A 51 10.88 10.67 26.12
N CYS A 52 10.32 10.56 24.92
CA CYS A 52 11.01 10.92 23.70
C CYS A 52 11.30 12.42 23.64
N VAL A 53 10.28 13.26 23.91
CA VAL A 53 10.42 14.73 23.86
C VAL A 53 11.34 15.26 24.96
N ASN A 54 11.24 14.74 26.18
CA ASN A 54 11.96 15.31 27.34
C ASN A 54 13.34 14.68 27.58
N TYR A 55 13.54 13.42 27.16
CA TYR A 55 14.73 12.63 27.47
C TYR A 55 15.37 11.93 26.26
N GLY A 56 14.77 12.01 25.06
CA GLY A 56 15.26 11.31 23.87
C GLY A 56 15.20 9.79 23.98
N ARG A 57 14.31 9.25 24.81
CA ARG A 57 14.17 7.80 25.09
C ARG A 57 12.83 7.28 24.64
N GLY A 58 12.82 6.08 24.09
CA GLY A 58 11.60 5.44 23.60
C GLY A 58 10.91 6.25 22.49
N CYS A 59 11.73 6.91 21.67
CA CYS A 59 11.25 7.48 20.43
C CYS A 59 10.92 6.32 19.49
N GLN A 60 9.65 6.17 19.17
CA GLN A 60 9.29 5.36 18.02
C GLN A 60 9.93 6.03 16.82
N GLU A 61 10.63 5.24 15.99
CA GLU A 61 11.12 5.78 14.71
C GLU A 61 9.94 6.44 14.02
N LYS A 62 10.16 7.63 13.48
CA LYS A 62 9.10 8.29 12.72
C LYS A 62 8.66 7.31 11.66
N ASP A 63 7.37 7.02 11.66
CA ASP A 63 6.76 6.18 10.65
C ASP A 63 7.24 6.65 9.27
N PRO A 64 7.72 5.74 8.41
CA PRO A 64 8.24 6.11 7.11
C PRO A 64 7.16 6.77 6.24
N PHE A 65 5.88 6.63 6.62
CA PHE A 65 4.75 7.26 5.98
C PHE A 65 3.76 7.84 7.00
N ASP A 66 3.19 9.01 6.69
CA ASP A 66 2.13 9.64 7.48
C ASP A 66 0.75 9.13 7.05
N CYS A 67 0.19 8.22 7.84
CA CYS A 67 -1.12 7.60 7.61
C CYS A 67 -2.32 8.49 7.96
N THR A 68 -2.12 9.79 8.21
CA THR A 68 -3.19 10.74 8.56
C THR A 68 -3.43 11.75 7.46
N THR A 69 -2.36 12.26 6.83
CA THR A 69 -2.45 13.27 5.77
C THR A 69 -3.01 12.65 4.48
N GLY A 70 -4.08 13.24 3.93
CA GLY A 70 -4.70 12.77 2.68
C GLY A 70 -5.48 11.45 2.82
N PHE A 71 -5.75 10.99 4.05
CA PHE A 71 -6.46 9.73 4.29
C PHE A 71 -7.86 9.70 3.66
N GLU A 72 -8.55 10.83 3.60
CA GLU A 72 -9.88 10.94 2.96
C GLU A 72 -9.91 10.63 1.46
N LYS A 73 -8.77 10.63 0.79
CA LYS A 73 -8.60 10.32 -0.63
C LYS A 73 -7.40 9.39 -0.87
N PHE A 74 -7.11 8.55 0.13
CA PHE A 74 -5.91 7.73 0.16
C PHE A 74 -5.75 6.85 -1.08
N GLU A 75 -6.86 6.41 -1.69
CA GLU A 75 -6.86 5.56 -2.88
C GLU A 75 -6.17 6.22 -4.07
N THR A 76 -6.29 7.55 -4.17
CA THR A 76 -5.71 8.34 -5.26
C THR A 76 -4.45 9.08 -4.86
N GLU A 77 -4.31 9.47 -3.59
CA GLU A 77 -3.22 10.31 -3.11
C GLU A 77 -2.05 9.51 -2.55
N TRP A 78 -2.30 8.32 -2.00
CA TRP A 78 -1.24 7.46 -1.48
C TRP A 78 -0.76 6.49 -2.56
N GLY A 79 0.55 6.46 -2.79
CA GLY A 79 1.16 5.39 -3.58
C GLY A 79 1.06 4.03 -2.88
N SER A 80 1.21 2.94 -3.64
CA SER A 80 1.05 1.57 -3.16
C SER A 80 1.86 1.21 -1.90
N LYS A 81 3.09 1.73 -1.78
CA LYS A 81 3.94 1.51 -0.59
C LYS A 81 3.40 2.20 0.66
N HIS A 82 2.86 3.42 0.51
CA HIS A 82 2.25 4.16 1.60
C HIS A 82 0.99 3.42 2.09
N GLN A 83 0.09 3.05 1.17
CA GLN A 83 -1.12 2.28 1.49
C GLN A 83 -0.81 0.96 2.19
N ALA A 84 0.15 0.18 1.67
CA ALA A 84 0.52 -1.11 2.26
C ALA A 84 1.06 -0.96 3.69
N TRP A 85 1.96 0.00 3.92
CA TRP A 85 2.55 0.22 5.23
C TRP A 85 1.51 0.69 6.25
N CYS A 86 0.69 1.68 5.88
CA CYS A 86 -0.38 2.18 6.74
C CYS A 86 -1.47 1.15 7.01
N CYS A 87 -1.74 0.26 6.06
CA CYS A 87 -2.67 -0.84 6.27
C CYS A 87 -2.13 -1.83 7.29
N ASP A 88 -0.88 -2.25 7.14
CA ASP A 88 -0.25 -3.26 8.01
C ASP A 88 -0.07 -2.74 9.45
N HIS A 89 0.42 -1.50 9.61
CA HIS A 89 0.82 -0.98 10.92
C HIS A 89 -0.26 -0.15 11.62
N HIS A 90 -1.16 0.49 10.86
CA HIS A 90 -2.19 1.40 11.41
C HIS A 90 -3.62 1.05 11.01
N GLN A 91 -3.83 0.00 10.21
CA GLN A 91 -5.15 -0.41 9.71
C GLN A 91 -5.88 0.72 8.97
N LYS A 92 -5.12 1.58 8.29
CA LYS A 92 -5.63 2.70 7.49
C LYS A 92 -5.21 2.56 6.04
N GLY A 93 -6.12 2.92 5.14
CA GLY A 93 -5.85 2.90 3.71
C GLY A 93 -5.67 1.48 3.16
N CYS A 94 -6.26 0.49 3.83
CA CYS A 94 -6.28 -0.88 3.35
C CYS A 94 -7.09 -0.98 2.05
N PRO A 95 -6.68 -1.84 1.11
CA PRO A 95 -7.52 -2.20 -0.02
C PRO A 95 -8.87 -2.67 0.51
N VAL A 96 -9.93 -1.99 0.09
CA VAL A 96 -11.29 -2.35 0.51
C VAL A 96 -11.56 -3.77 0.00
N HIS A 97 -12.04 -4.67 0.86
CA HIS A 97 -12.47 -5.99 0.45
C HIS A 97 -13.58 -5.81 -0.60
N PHE A 98 -13.29 -6.14 -1.86
CA PHE A 98 -14.25 -5.90 -2.92
C PHE A 98 -15.23 -7.06 -2.99
N ASP A 99 -16.53 -6.79 -2.87
CA ASP A 99 -17.57 -7.77 -3.18
C ASP A 99 -17.61 -7.99 -4.71
N CYS A 100 -17.02 -9.09 -5.16
CA CYS A 100 -16.94 -9.44 -6.58
C CYS A 100 -18.24 -9.99 -7.18
N ALA A 101 -19.28 -10.20 -6.37
CA ALA A 101 -20.63 -10.50 -6.84
C ALA A 101 -21.44 -9.21 -7.07
N ALA A 102 -21.23 -8.18 -6.25
CA ALA A 102 -21.98 -6.93 -6.34
C ALA A 102 -21.76 -6.20 -7.69
N GLY A 103 -22.84 -6.09 -8.46
CA GLY A 103 -22.84 -5.43 -9.77
C GLY A 103 -22.05 -6.18 -10.83
N PHE A 104 -21.87 -7.50 -10.68
CA PHE A 104 -21.11 -8.30 -11.63
C PHE A 104 -21.73 -8.28 -13.05
N ASP A 105 -23.05 -8.21 -13.17
CA ASP A 105 -23.73 -8.24 -14.48
C ASP A 105 -23.33 -7.11 -15.44
N ASN A 106 -22.82 -6.00 -14.92
CA ASN A 106 -22.29 -4.88 -15.71
C ASN A 106 -20.86 -4.50 -15.25
N TRP A 107 -20.09 -5.47 -14.77
CA TRP A 107 -18.77 -5.22 -14.17
C TRP A 107 -17.81 -4.44 -15.08
N VAL A 108 -17.89 -4.65 -16.41
CA VAL A 108 -17.00 -4.01 -17.39
C VAL A 108 -17.09 -2.49 -17.30
N ASN A 109 -18.31 -1.95 -17.15
CA ASN A 109 -18.55 -0.51 -17.08
C ASN A 109 -18.78 -0.02 -15.64
N GLY A 110 -19.28 -0.89 -14.76
CA GLY A 110 -19.73 -0.53 -13.42
C GLY A 110 -18.67 -0.71 -12.32
N TRP A 111 -17.61 -1.49 -12.57
CA TRP A 111 -16.52 -1.61 -11.61
C TRP A 111 -15.40 -0.62 -11.88
N THR A 112 -14.83 -0.08 -10.80
CA THR A 112 -13.56 0.64 -10.84
C THR A 112 -12.43 -0.32 -11.22
N ASP A 113 -11.33 0.21 -11.79
CA ASP A 113 -10.20 -0.63 -12.20
C ASP A 113 -9.57 -1.39 -11.03
N GLN A 114 -9.57 -0.78 -9.84
CA GLN A 114 -9.09 -1.43 -8.61
C GLN A 114 -9.96 -2.65 -8.23
N LYS A 115 -11.29 -2.54 -8.34
CA LYS A 115 -12.21 -3.65 -8.09
C LYS A 115 -12.04 -4.77 -9.13
N LYS A 116 -11.89 -4.41 -10.41
CA LYS A 116 -11.61 -5.37 -11.50
C LYS A 116 -10.33 -6.15 -11.24
N HIS A 117 -9.24 -5.46 -10.88
CA HIS A 117 -7.96 -6.11 -10.63
C HIS A 117 -8.01 -7.03 -9.41
N TRP A 118 -8.52 -6.52 -8.28
CA TRP A 118 -8.61 -7.31 -7.05
C TRP A 118 -9.48 -8.56 -7.21
N CYS A 119 -10.68 -8.39 -7.79
CA CYS A 119 -11.61 -9.49 -8.04
C CYS A 119 -11.08 -10.49 -9.06
N CYS A 120 -10.29 -10.03 -10.04
CA CYS A 120 -9.63 -10.92 -10.97
C CYS A 120 -8.56 -11.77 -10.25
N ASP A 121 -7.71 -11.16 -9.45
CA ASP A 121 -6.59 -11.85 -8.81
C ASP A 121 -7.04 -12.85 -7.73
N HIS A 122 -8.04 -12.45 -6.92
CA HIS A 122 -8.42 -13.21 -5.72
C HIS A 122 -9.63 -14.13 -5.93
N GLU A 123 -10.56 -13.74 -6.79
CA GLU A 123 -11.81 -14.49 -7.04
C GLU A 123 -11.99 -14.94 -8.48
N GLN A 124 -11.05 -14.60 -9.39
CA GLN A 124 -11.11 -14.92 -10.81
C GLN A 124 -12.40 -14.40 -11.47
N ARG A 125 -12.89 -13.24 -11.02
CA ARG A 125 -14.10 -12.56 -11.51
C ARG A 125 -13.76 -11.19 -12.08
N GLY A 126 -14.34 -10.86 -13.23
CA GLY A 126 -14.23 -9.52 -13.81
C GLY A 126 -12.82 -9.16 -14.27
N CYS A 127 -12.06 -10.17 -14.71
CA CYS A 127 -10.76 -9.97 -15.34
C CYS A 127 -10.92 -9.22 -16.67
N PRO A 128 -10.26 -8.06 -16.86
CA PRO A 128 -10.09 -7.47 -18.18
C PRO A 128 -9.51 -8.54 -19.10
N MET A 129 -10.03 -8.68 -20.33
CA MET A 129 -9.50 -9.65 -21.29
C MET A 129 -8.13 -9.19 -21.81
N VAL A 130 -7.11 -9.25 -20.96
CA VAL A 130 -5.71 -9.30 -21.39
C VAL A 130 -5.53 -10.75 -21.81
N PHE A 131 -5.64 -11.02 -23.11
CA PHE A 131 -5.47 -12.38 -23.61
C PHE A 131 -4.01 -12.80 -23.41
N HIS A 132 -3.72 -13.45 -22.28
CA HIS A 132 -2.41 -14.02 -21.98
C HIS A 132 -2.12 -15.19 -22.92
N CYS A 133 -1.34 -14.92 -23.97
CA CYS A 133 -1.04 -15.83 -25.08
C CYS A 133 -0.05 -16.95 -24.73
N ASP A 134 0.39 -17.01 -23.48
CA ASP A 134 1.26 -18.02 -22.90
C ASP A 134 0.48 -19.08 -22.11
N VAL A 135 -0.67 -18.70 -21.53
CA VAL A 135 -1.52 -19.63 -20.78
C VAL A 135 -2.21 -20.61 -21.72
N ALA A 136 -2.03 -21.91 -21.43
CA ALA A 136 -2.53 -23.02 -22.25
C ALA A 136 -1.97 -23.02 -23.69
N TRP A 137 -0.75 -22.51 -23.87
CA TRP A 137 -0.08 -22.49 -25.17
C TRP A 137 0.11 -23.90 -25.75
N GLY A 138 0.48 -24.91 -24.96
CA GLY A 138 0.73 -26.26 -25.47
C GLY A 138 -0.48 -26.98 -26.10
N ASN A 139 -1.70 -26.51 -25.81
CA ASN A 139 -2.96 -27.07 -26.32
C ASN A 139 -3.92 -25.98 -26.80
N TRP A 140 -3.38 -24.84 -27.23
CA TRP A 140 -4.10 -23.61 -27.54
C TRP A 140 -5.25 -23.80 -28.55
N ILE A 141 -5.10 -24.73 -29.50
CA ILE A 141 -6.13 -25.05 -30.50
C ILE A 141 -7.46 -25.47 -29.86
N LYS A 142 -7.41 -26.22 -28.76
CA LYS A 142 -8.61 -26.67 -28.04
C LYS A 142 -8.94 -25.77 -26.85
N ALA A 143 -7.91 -25.24 -26.18
CA ALA A 143 -8.07 -24.49 -24.94
C ALA A 143 -8.45 -23.01 -25.16
N TRP A 144 -8.10 -22.40 -26.29
CA TRP A 144 -8.37 -20.99 -26.52
C TRP A 144 -9.71 -20.77 -27.22
N SER A 145 -10.45 -19.79 -26.72
CA SER A 145 -11.63 -19.25 -27.40
C SER A 145 -11.26 -18.60 -28.75
N PRO A 146 -12.20 -18.46 -29.69
CA PRO A 146 -11.94 -17.83 -30.99
C PRO A 146 -11.32 -16.43 -30.87
N LEU A 147 -11.82 -15.62 -29.94
CA LEU A 147 -11.32 -14.26 -29.68
C LEU A 147 -9.89 -14.25 -29.11
N LYS A 148 -9.55 -15.19 -28.22
CA LYS A 148 -8.18 -15.33 -27.71
C LYS A 148 -7.20 -15.70 -28.82
N LYS A 149 -7.60 -16.61 -29.72
CA LYS A 149 -6.81 -17.00 -30.90
C LYS A 149 -6.59 -15.82 -31.85
N GLN A 150 -7.66 -15.10 -32.18
CA GLN A 150 -7.59 -13.94 -33.07
C GLN A 150 -6.67 -12.85 -32.50
N TRP A 151 -6.90 -12.44 -31.26
CA TRP A 151 -6.14 -11.35 -30.62
C TRP A 151 -4.67 -11.72 -30.44
N CYS A 152 -4.38 -12.95 -29.96
CA CYS A 152 -3.00 -13.42 -29.81
C CYS A 152 -2.27 -13.58 -31.14
N CYS A 153 -2.99 -13.94 -32.20
CA CYS A 153 -2.44 -14.04 -33.55
C CYS A 153 -2.08 -12.64 -34.09
N GLU A 154 -2.99 -11.67 -33.96
CA GLU A 154 -2.82 -10.30 -34.47
C GLU A 154 -1.76 -9.49 -33.71
N LYS A 155 -1.73 -9.60 -32.37
CA LYS A 155 -0.90 -8.72 -31.51
C LYS A 155 0.42 -9.35 -31.07
N HIS A 156 0.49 -10.69 -31.01
CA HIS A 156 1.63 -11.42 -30.46
C HIS A 156 2.12 -12.57 -31.34
N THR A 157 1.60 -12.69 -32.57
CA THR A 157 1.95 -13.73 -33.55
C THR A 157 1.88 -15.17 -32.99
N ARG A 158 0.95 -15.42 -32.06
CA ARG A 158 0.74 -16.71 -31.39
C ARG A 158 -0.67 -17.23 -31.63
N GLY A 159 -0.79 -18.51 -31.95
CA GLY A 159 -2.09 -19.19 -32.04
C GLY A 159 -2.86 -18.88 -33.32
N CYS A 160 -2.14 -18.61 -34.41
CA CYS A 160 -2.71 -18.51 -35.74
C CYS A 160 -2.98 -19.94 -36.25
N ALA A 161 -4.24 -20.37 -36.25
CA ALA A 161 -4.63 -21.58 -36.98
C ALA A 161 -4.72 -21.20 -38.44
N GLY A 162 -4.21 -22.07 -39.33
CA GLY A 162 -4.25 -21.86 -40.78
C GLY A 162 -5.59 -21.28 -41.20
N GLN A 163 -5.54 -20.07 -41.79
CA GLN A 163 -6.68 -19.22 -42.06
C GLN A 163 -7.77 -19.97 -42.82
N THR A 164 -8.94 -20.11 -42.20
CA THR A 164 -10.22 -20.13 -42.91
C THR A 164 -11.14 -19.12 -42.21
N LEU A 165 -10.71 -17.84 -42.22
CA LEU A 165 -11.65 -16.74 -42.09
C LEU A 165 -12.49 -16.69 -43.38
N PRO A 166 -13.82 -16.55 -43.32
CA PRO A 166 -14.61 -16.24 -44.51
C PRO A 166 -14.05 -14.94 -45.09
N GLN A 167 -13.51 -15.00 -46.30
CA GLN A 167 -13.03 -13.82 -47.01
C GLN A 167 -14.21 -12.92 -47.34
N THR A 168 -14.49 -11.96 -46.48
CA THR A 168 -15.15 -10.73 -46.91
C THR A 168 -14.42 -9.53 -46.31
N LEU A 169 -13.89 -8.73 -47.22
CA LEU A 169 -13.38 -7.37 -47.05
C LEU A 169 -11.90 -7.19 -46.66
N HIS A 170 -11.00 -7.60 -47.54
CA HIS A 170 -9.82 -6.78 -47.85
C HIS A 170 -9.77 -6.59 -49.37
N THR A 171 -10.34 -5.48 -49.84
CA THR A 171 -10.22 -5.00 -51.21
C THR A 171 -8.77 -4.56 -51.45
N HIS A 172 -7.97 -5.43 -52.05
CA HIS A 172 -6.77 -5.01 -52.77
C HIS A 172 -7.16 -4.72 -54.21
N THR A 173 -7.23 -3.43 -54.55
CA THR A 173 -7.30 -2.96 -55.93
C THR A 173 -5.91 -3.11 -56.56
N PRO A 174 -5.72 -3.88 -57.65
CA PRO A 174 -4.47 -3.85 -58.39
C PRO A 174 -4.54 -2.70 -59.41
N VAL A 175 -3.66 -1.70 -59.28
CA VAL A 175 -3.39 -0.77 -60.39
C VAL A 175 -2.26 -1.37 -61.22
N ALA A 176 -2.58 -1.65 -62.48
CA ALA A 176 -1.72 -2.28 -63.46
C ALA A 176 -0.46 -1.45 -63.77
N ALA A 177 0.66 -2.15 -63.90
CA ALA A 177 1.88 -1.63 -64.50
C ALA A 177 1.68 -1.49 -66.02
N ALA A 178 1.82 -0.27 -66.55
CA ALA A 178 1.93 -0.04 -67.99
C ALA A 178 3.43 -0.06 -68.38
N SER A 179 3.83 -1.08 -69.14
CA SER A 179 5.09 -1.11 -69.88
C SER A 179 4.92 -0.37 -71.20
N ALA A 180 5.82 0.56 -71.51
CA ALA A 180 5.97 1.12 -72.84
C ALA A 180 7.44 0.99 -73.27
N THR A 181 7.70 0.20 -74.30
CA THR A 181 8.95 0.23 -75.07
C THR A 181 8.64 0.41 -76.55
N HIS A 182 9.20 1.50 -77.08
CA HIS A 182 9.81 1.71 -78.41
C HIS A 182 9.04 1.36 -79.69
N TYR A 183 8.85 2.40 -80.51
CA TYR A 183 9.25 2.42 -81.92
C TYR A 183 9.92 3.76 -82.24
#